data_AF-A0A285DS56-F1
#
_entry.id   AF-A0A285DS56-F1
#
_cell.length_a   1.000
_cell.length_b   1.000
_cell.length_c   1.000
_cell.angle_alpha   90.00
_cell.angle_beta   90.00
_cell.angle_gamma   90.00
#
_symmetry.space_group_name_H-M   'P 1'
#
loop_
_entity.id
_entity.type
_entity.pdbx_description
1 polymer ?
#
loop_
_entity_poly.entity_id
_entity_poly.type
_entity_poly.pdbx_seq_one_letter_code
_entity_poly.pdbx_strand_id
1 'polypeptide(L)'
;MRGSAARRRVIAVTGVAALLALAGACGKAGGDDDGGGAKAGSGVSAGAASQGASGEPASEGGKGLSQKTLDRLALSGQDVPGYGVTAVSGKGSSVDRGSVTAYRAATPAPCRPVYAAAQLGSLHDFTAQVVQDVVSDSDGLGEHASVSLASYTRADARSVMSELRAALAQCTTADMRPSPAHPDAGLGFTGAQPRPVSGYGDEAVAFEATQVIVGSGAGPAIPVTVLVVRQDATIATFMSLNPVQPPAIPQDVLDAQLKKLA
;
A
#
# COMPACT_ATOMS: atom_id res chain seq x y z
N MET A 1 5.59 8.10 56.50
CA MET A 1 7.06 8.05 56.57
C MET A 1 7.57 6.97 55.62
N ARG A 2 8.72 7.21 54.99
CA ARG A 2 9.49 6.36 54.05
C ARG A 2 9.12 6.53 52.57
N GLY A 3 9.79 7.51 51.97
CA GLY A 3 9.87 7.68 50.53
C GLY A 3 10.86 6.72 49.87
N SER A 4 10.85 6.71 48.54
CA SER A 4 11.92 6.16 47.73
C SER A 4 12.11 7.05 46.51
N ALA A 5 13.26 7.71 46.48
CA ALA A 5 13.68 8.63 45.45
C ALA A 5 14.20 7.86 44.23
N ALA A 6 13.61 8.11 43.06
CA ALA A 6 14.11 7.63 41.79
C ALA A 6 15.35 8.46 41.38
N ARG A 7 16.51 7.79 41.33
CA ARG A 7 17.77 8.37 40.86
C ARG A 7 17.75 8.52 39.34
N ARG A 8 17.79 9.76 38.86
CA ARG A 8 18.10 10.10 37.46
C ARG A 8 19.54 9.68 37.14
N ARG A 9 19.74 8.90 36.07
CA ARG A 9 21.07 8.69 35.48
C ARG A 9 21.19 9.55 34.23
N VAL A 10 22.11 10.50 34.29
CA VAL A 10 22.59 11.33 33.18
C VAL A 10 23.56 10.47 32.36
N ILE A 11 23.32 10.35 31.05
CA ILE A 11 24.28 9.75 30.11
C ILE A 11 25.05 10.91 29.46
N ALA A 12 26.37 10.89 29.65
CA ALA A 12 27.30 11.87 29.12
C ALA A 12 27.57 11.62 27.63
N VAL A 13 27.56 12.71 26.86
CA VAL A 13 27.99 12.78 25.46
C VAL A 13 29.51 12.95 25.44
N THR A 14 30.21 12.05 24.77
CA THR A 14 31.63 12.22 24.41
C THR A 14 31.78 12.13 22.90
N GLY A 15 32.05 13.28 22.29
CA GLY A 15 32.54 13.37 20.91
C GLY A 15 34.05 13.15 20.86
N VAL A 16 34.52 12.58 19.75
CA VAL A 16 35.91 12.69 19.30
C VAL A 16 35.88 12.88 17.79
N ALA A 17 36.53 13.95 17.35
CA ALA A 17 36.81 14.31 15.97
C ALA A 17 38.24 13.87 15.58
N ALA A 18 38.44 13.48 14.32
CA ALA A 18 39.71 13.49 13.58
C ALA A 18 39.38 13.26 12.07
N LEU A 19 39.45 14.26 11.18
CA LEU A 19 40.61 14.84 10.46
C LEU A 19 41.09 14.03 9.23
N LEU A 20 40.96 14.68 8.04
CA LEU A 20 41.92 14.82 6.91
C LEU A 20 42.44 13.53 6.20
N ALA A 21 42.67 13.42 4.88
CA ALA A 21 42.69 14.36 3.76
C ALA A 21 42.96 13.61 2.42
N LEU A 22 42.89 14.39 1.31
CA LEU A 22 43.66 14.31 0.05
C LEU A 22 43.22 13.36 -1.10
N ALA A 23 42.60 14.01 -2.10
CA ALA A 23 42.97 14.11 -3.52
C ALA A 23 43.56 12.89 -4.28
N GLY A 24 42.85 12.53 -5.36
CA GLY A 24 43.42 11.84 -6.52
C GLY A 24 42.73 12.35 -7.79
N ALA A 25 43.49 13.07 -8.61
CA ALA A 25 43.09 13.55 -9.94
C ALA A 25 43.69 12.63 -11.03
N CYS A 26 42.89 12.33 -12.06
CA CYS A 26 43.25 11.94 -13.44
C CYS A 26 41.90 11.95 -14.20
N GLY A 27 41.66 12.60 -15.34
CA GLY A 27 42.56 13.13 -16.36
C GLY A 27 42.29 12.40 -17.68
N LYS A 28 41.94 13.18 -18.74
CA LYS A 28 42.11 12.90 -20.19
C LYS A 28 40.94 12.18 -20.90
N ALA A 29 40.55 12.44 -22.16
CA ALA A 29 40.60 13.56 -23.11
C ALA A 29 39.91 13.07 -24.42
N GLY A 30 39.35 13.99 -25.21
CA GLY A 30 39.48 13.99 -26.69
C GLY A 30 38.34 13.38 -27.51
N GLY A 31 37.89 14.14 -28.53
CA GLY A 31 37.22 13.60 -29.72
C GLY A 31 36.21 14.56 -30.35
N ASP A 32 36.70 15.39 -31.29
CA ASP A 32 35.94 16.34 -32.12
C ASP A 32 35.05 15.69 -33.19
N ASP A 33 34.23 16.57 -33.76
CA ASP A 33 33.26 16.53 -34.86
C ASP A 33 33.51 15.64 -36.09
N ASP A 34 32.38 15.19 -36.68
CA ASP A 34 31.97 15.26 -38.10
C ASP A 34 30.80 14.28 -38.27
N GLY A 35 29.69 14.51 -38.98
CA GLY A 35 29.35 15.47 -40.02
C GLY A 35 28.32 14.78 -40.93
N GLY A 36 27.22 15.47 -41.22
CA GLY A 36 26.47 15.30 -42.48
C GLY A 36 25.33 14.27 -42.56
N GLY A 37 24.18 14.72 -43.07
CA GLY A 37 23.29 13.86 -43.87
C GLY A 37 21.79 14.03 -43.63
N ALA A 38 21.21 15.10 -44.17
CA ALA A 38 19.78 15.33 -44.24
C ALA A 38 19.03 14.27 -45.09
N LYS A 39 17.77 13.98 -44.75
CA LYS A 39 16.68 13.99 -45.74
C LYS A 39 15.31 14.21 -45.08
N ALA A 40 14.66 15.26 -45.59
CA ALA A 40 13.27 15.60 -45.34
C ALA A 40 12.32 14.63 -46.04
N GLY A 41 11.13 14.48 -45.47
CA GLY A 41 9.97 13.83 -46.08
C GLY A 41 8.70 14.36 -45.43
N SER A 42 8.21 15.50 -45.92
CA SER A 42 6.89 16.04 -45.61
C SER A 42 5.79 15.16 -46.21
N GLY A 43 4.74 14.90 -45.42
CA GLY A 43 3.47 14.37 -45.87
C GLY A 43 2.35 14.94 -45.01
N VAL A 44 1.71 15.99 -45.51
CA VAL A 44 0.54 16.67 -44.94
C VAL A 44 -0.71 15.80 -45.14
N SER A 45 -1.58 15.71 -44.12
CA SER A 45 -3.02 15.95 -44.30
C SER A 45 -3.74 16.12 -42.96
N ALA A 46 -4.48 17.21 -42.89
CA ALA A 46 -5.40 17.59 -41.83
C ALA A 46 -6.65 16.71 -41.82
N GLY A 47 -7.26 16.54 -40.64
CA GLY A 47 -8.55 15.87 -40.51
C GLY A 47 -9.10 15.92 -39.09
N ALA A 48 -10.00 16.88 -38.88
CA ALA A 48 -11.13 16.88 -37.95
C ALA A 48 -10.88 16.80 -36.43
N ALA A 49 -11.30 17.88 -35.78
CA ALA A 49 -11.70 17.92 -34.39
C ALA A 49 -12.76 16.86 -34.07
N SER A 50 -12.63 16.22 -32.93
CA SER A 50 -13.75 15.64 -32.19
C SER A 50 -13.52 15.93 -30.71
N GLN A 51 -14.28 16.90 -30.21
CA GLN A 51 -14.52 17.08 -28.79
C GLN A 51 -15.35 15.90 -28.28
N GLY A 52 -15.05 15.44 -27.06
CA GLY A 52 -15.99 14.67 -26.25
C GLY A 52 -15.67 13.20 -26.08
N ALA A 53 -14.63 12.89 -25.32
CA ALA A 53 -14.63 11.72 -24.45
C ALA A 53 -13.89 12.12 -23.17
N SER A 54 -14.57 11.99 -22.03
CA SER A 54 -14.03 12.21 -20.70
C SER A 54 -12.75 11.39 -20.55
N GLY A 55 -11.61 12.08 -20.52
CA GLY A 55 -10.30 11.45 -20.41
C GLY A 55 -10.16 10.72 -19.10
N GLU A 56 -10.29 9.41 -19.18
CA GLU A 56 -9.88 8.42 -18.19
C GLU A 56 -8.48 8.77 -17.66
N PRO A 57 -8.22 8.70 -16.35
CA PRO A 57 -6.86 8.62 -15.87
C PRO A 57 -6.32 7.21 -16.13
N ALA A 58 -6.21 6.83 -17.40
CA ALA A 58 -5.50 5.62 -17.78
C ALA A 58 -4.01 5.82 -17.48
N SER A 59 -3.36 4.78 -16.98
CA SER A 59 -1.91 4.69 -16.81
C SER A 59 -1.21 5.05 -18.14
N GLU A 60 -0.64 6.26 -18.23
CA GLU A 60 0.10 6.68 -19.43
C GLU A 60 1.26 5.70 -19.68
N GLY A 61 1.16 4.94 -20.79
CA GLY A 61 2.24 4.06 -21.24
C GLY A 61 2.57 2.88 -20.32
N GLY A 62 1.64 2.41 -19.49
CA GLY A 62 1.88 1.30 -18.55
C GLY A 62 2.70 1.69 -17.31
N LYS A 63 2.97 2.99 -17.13
CA LYS A 63 3.51 3.56 -15.89
C LYS A 63 2.36 3.83 -14.92
N GLY A 64 2.47 3.38 -13.69
CA GLY A 64 1.43 3.59 -12.68
C GLY A 64 0.98 5.04 -12.55
N LEU A 65 -0.21 5.23 -11.98
CA LEU A 65 -0.79 6.55 -11.74
C LEU A 65 0.12 7.39 -10.84
N SER A 66 0.16 8.69 -11.12
CA SER A 66 0.81 9.67 -10.23
C SER A 66 0.04 9.82 -8.92
N GLN A 67 0.72 10.24 -7.86
CA GLN A 67 0.11 10.48 -6.55
C GLN A 67 -1.08 11.43 -6.62
N LYS A 68 -0.94 12.55 -7.36
CA LYS A 68 -2.04 13.51 -7.56
C LYS A 68 -3.27 12.89 -8.23
N THR A 69 -3.06 11.94 -9.14
CA THR A 69 -4.16 11.27 -9.82
C THR A 69 -4.82 10.28 -8.88
N LEU A 70 -4.03 9.45 -8.19
CA LEU A 70 -4.52 8.49 -7.22
C LEU A 70 -5.29 9.17 -6.06
N ASP A 71 -4.79 10.31 -5.58
CA ASP A 71 -5.45 11.14 -4.57
C ASP A 71 -6.84 11.62 -5.02
N ARG A 72 -7.07 11.86 -6.31
CA ARG A 72 -8.43 12.20 -6.80
C ARG A 72 -9.37 10.99 -6.85
N LEU A 73 -8.82 9.79 -7.03
CA LEU A 73 -9.58 8.55 -7.12
C LEU A 73 -9.94 7.97 -5.74
N ALA A 74 -9.19 8.32 -4.70
CA ALA A 74 -9.53 7.96 -3.33
C ALA A 74 -10.82 8.62 -2.86
N LEU A 75 -11.56 7.93 -1.99
CA LEU A 75 -12.85 8.36 -1.43
C LEU A 75 -12.77 9.73 -0.74
N SER A 76 -13.94 10.35 -0.65
CA SER A 76 -14.26 11.50 0.20
C SER A 76 -15.61 11.23 0.87
N GLY A 77 -15.95 11.97 1.92
CA GLY A 77 -17.26 11.81 2.59
C GLY A 77 -18.46 12.06 1.68
N GLN A 78 -18.28 12.75 0.54
CA GLN A 78 -19.34 12.92 -0.46
C GLN A 78 -19.60 11.65 -1.28
N ASP A 79 -18.61 10.77 -1.41
CA ASP A 79 -18.72 9.53 -2.17
C ASP A 79 -19.46 8.43 -1.39
N VAL A 80 -19.44 8.52 -0.05
CA VAL A 80 -20.00 7.52 0.88
C VAL A 80 -20.80 8.22 2.01
N PRO A 81 -22.04 8.66 1.75
CA PRO A 81 -22.86 9.33 2.76
C PRO A 81 -23.10 8.44 3.99
N GLY A 82 -22.95 9.01 5.19
CA GLY A 82 -23.07 8.28 6.46
C GLY A 82 -21.76 7.66 6.97
N TYR A 83 -20.63 8.00 6.33
CA TYR A 83 -19.29 7.64 6.79
C TYR A 83 -18.38 8.86 6.89
N GLY A 84 -17.61 8.89 7.98
CA GLY A 84 -16.39 9.68 8.07
C GLY A 84 -15.27 9.04 7.27
N VAL A 85 -14.61 9.83 6.40
CA VAL A 85 -13.45 9.40 5.61
C VAL A 85 -12.23 10.21 6.02
N THR A 86 -11.21 9.54 6.57
CA THR A 86 -9.96 10.17 7.03
C THR A 86 -8.78 9.59 6.26
N ALA A 87 -7.94 10.45 5.68
CA ALA A 87 -6.69 10.00 5.06
C ALA A 87 -5.64 9.70 6.13
N VAL A 88 -5.09 8.48 6.09
CA VAL A 88 -3.96 8.04 6.92
C VAL A 88 -2.63 8.42 6.24
N SER A 89 -2.57 8.27 4.92
CA SER A 89 -1.43 8.70 4.09
C SER A 89 -1.89 9.04 2.66
N GLY A 90 -1.07 9.78 1.90
CA GLY A 90 -1.50 10.37 0.62
C GLY A 90 -2.44 11.55 0.84
N LYS A 91 -3.20 11.95 -0.20
CA LYS A 91 -4.14 13.09 -0.16
C LYS A 91 -3.49 14.39 0.37
N GLY A 92 -2.28 14.68 -0.09
CA GLY A 92 -1.49 15.85 0.34
C GLY A 92 -0.54 15.59 1.52
N SER A 93 -0.62 14.43 2.17
CA SER A 93 0.39 13.95 3.13
C SER A 93 1.46 13.12 2.44
N SER A 94 2.68 13.11 2.99
CA SER A 94 3.75 12.24 2.47
C SER A 94 3.46 10.77 2.71
N VAL A 95 3.80 9.92 1.73
CA VAL A 95 3.76 8.46 1.87
C VAL A 95 5.15 7.99 2.31
N ASP A 96 5.25 7.45 3.53
CA ASP A 96 6.49 6.83 3.98
C ASP A 96 6.65 5.44 3.36
N ARG A 97 7.44 5.38 2.29
CA ARG A 97 7.71 4.15 1.55
C ARG A 97 8.45 3.11 2.40
N GLY A 98 9.24 3.54 3.39
CA GLY A 98 9.93 2.62 4.29
C GLY A 98 8.94 1.83 5.13
N SER A 99 7.97 2.51 5.74
CA SER A 99 6.90 1.88 6.52
C SER A 99 6.01 0.95 5.67
N VAL A 100 5.65 1.37 4.45
CA VAL A 100 4.77 0.59 3.56
C VAL A 100 5.45 -0.68 3.02
N THR A 101 6.78 -0.69 2.93
CA THR A 101 7.56 -1.83 2.41
C THR A 101 8.24 -2.67 3.51
N ALA A 102 8.12 -2.27 4.77
CA ALA A 102 8.68 -2.99 5.92
C ALA A 102 8.19 -4.46 6.01
N TYR A 103 7.02 -4.75 5.42
CA TYR A 103 6.42 -6.07 5.34
C TYR A 103 7.22 -7.08 4.50
N ARG A 104 8.17 -6.63 3.67
CA ARG A 104 9.15 -7.49 2.98
C ARG A 104 9.97 -8.36 3.94
N ALA A 105 10.04 -7.98 5.21
CA ALA A 105 10.73 -8.72 6.25
C ALA A 105 9.81 -9.58 7.14
N ALA A 106 8.52 -9.69 6.82
CA ALA A 106 7.61 -10.59 7.55
C ALA A 106 8.00 -12.07 7.38
N THR A 107 7.63 -12.88 8.37
CA THR A 107 7.90 -14.32 8.42
C THR A 107 6.62 -15.12 8.65
N PRO A 108 6.48 -16.34 8.10
CA PRO A 108 7.43 -16.99 7.19
C PRO A 108 7.41 -16.33 5.79
N ALA A 109 8.53 -16.40 5.06
CA ALA A 109 8.70 -15.68 3.80
C ALA A 109 7.61 -15.97 2.74
N PRO A 110 7.10 -17.21 2.58
CA PRO A 110 5.99 -17.49 1.66
C PRO A 110 4.70 -16.73 1.99
N CYS A 111 4.51 -16.29 3.23
CA CYS A 111 3.29 -15.61 3.68
C CYS A 111 3.37 -14.09 3.68
N ARG A 112 4.49 -13.53 3.21
CA ARG A 112 4.66 -12.07 3.09
C ARG A 112 3.54 -11.41 2.26
N PRO A 113 3.04 -11.97 1.13
CA PRO A 113 1.98 -11.33 0.36
C PRO A 113 0.68 -11.19 1.16
N VAL A 114 0.30 -12.23 1.92
CA VAL A 114 -0.87 -12.22 2.80
C VAL A 114 -0.69 -11.18 3.90
N TYR A 115 0.46 -11.18 4.58
CA TYR A 115 0.75 -10.22 5.65
C TYR A 115 0.74 -8.77 5.14
N ALA A 116 1.37 -8.51 3.99
CA ALA A 116 1.38 -7.18 3.39
C ALA A 116 -0.04 -6.71 3.04
N ALA A 117 -0.87 -7.56 2.42
CA ALA A 117 -2.25 -7.21 2.10
C ALA A 117 -3.07 -6.90 3.35
N ALA A 118 -2.97 -7.72 4.41
CA ALA A 118 -3.69 -7.51 5.67
C ALA A 118 -3.26 -6.23 6.41
N GLN A 119 -2.06 -5.72 6.13
CA GLN A 119 -1.51 -4.49 6.70
C GLN A 119 -1.55 -3.30 5.71
N LEU A 120 -2.29 -3.42 4.60
CA LEU A 120 -2.43 -2.37 3.57
C LEU A 120 -1.09 -1.94 2.95
N GLY A 121 -0.12 -2.84 2.96
CA GLY A 121 1.25 -2.65 2.54
C GLY A 121 1.55 -3.08 1.11
N SER A 122 2.84 -3.04 0.77
CA SER A 122 3.30 -3.50 -0.53
C SER A 122 4.63 -4.27 -0.44
N LEU A 123 4.73 -5.34 -1.20
CA LEU A 123 6.01 -6.03 -1.45
C LEU A 123 6.73 -5.51 -2.69
N HIS A 124 6.01 -4.87 -3.60
CA HIS A 124 6.53 -4.33 -4.85
C HIS A 124 6.66 -2.81 -4.78
N ASP A 125 7.50 -2.23 -5.64
CA ASP A 125 7.61 -0.79 -5.73
C ASP A 125 6.37 -0.23 -6.43
N PHE A 126 5.69 0.71 -5.76
CA PHE A 126 4.50 1.38 -6.29
C PHE A 126 4.83 2.80 -6.76
N THR A 127 4.12 3.33 -7.75
CA THR A 127 4.27 4.73 -8.17
C THR A 127 3.60 5.69 -7.19
N ALA A 128 2.46 5.30 -6.63
CA ALA A 128 1.67 6.12 -5.71
C ALA A 128 0.86 5.24 -4.74
N GLN A 129 0.54 5.77 -3.56
CA GLN A 129 -0.35 5.10 -2.61
C GLN A 129 -1.18 6.12 -1.81
N VAL A 130 -2.42 5.77 -1.50
CA VAL A 130 -3.27 6.49 -0.54
C VAL A 130 -3.92 5.46 0.37
N VAL A 131 -3.95 5.73 1.67
CA VAL A 131 -4.61 4.89 2.67
C VAL A 131 -5.60 5.73 3.43
N GLN A 132 -6.82 5.23 3.61
CA GLN A 132 -7.91 5.93 4.25
C GLN A 132 -8.60 5.02 5.26
N ASP A 133 -9.04 5.59 6.37
CA ASP A 133 -10.02 4.99 7.25
C ASP A 133 -11.41 5.52 6.92
N VAL A 134 -12.36 4.59 6.82
CA VAL A 134 -13.77 4.83 6.56
C VAL A 134 -14.56 4.26 7.73
N VAL A 135 -15.23 5.14 8.47
CA VAL A 135 -15.91 4.80 9.73
C VAL A 135 -17.37 5.22 9.61
N SER A 136 -18.29 4.30 9.89
CA SER A 136 -19.72 4.62 9.95
C SER A 136 -19.98 5.70 11.01
N ASP A 137 -20.82 6.68 10.68
CA ASP A 137 -21.24 7.74 11.60
C ASP A 137 -22.20 7.24 12.71
N SER A 138 -22.57 5.95 12.70
CA SER A 138 -23.50 5.34 13.66
C SER A 138 -22.85 4.96 15.01
N ASP A 139 -23.61 5.15 16.09
CA ASP A 139 -23.15 5.41 17.46
C ASP A 139 -22.72 4.17 18.29
N GLY A 140 -22.68 2.98 17.71
CA GLY A 140 -22.56 1.75 18.52
C GLY A 140 -21.14 1.19 18.60
N LEU A 141 -20.66 0.74 17.43
CA LEU A 141 -19.45 -0.05 17.24
C LEU A 141 -18.98 0.08 15.79
N GLY A 142 -19.22 1.27 15.20
CA GLY A 142 -19.34 1.55 13.76
C GLY A 142 -18.50 0.67 12.85
N GLU A 143 -19.12 0.21 11.75
CA GLU A 143 -18.40 -0.49 10.69
C GLU A 143 -17.18 0.34 10.28
N HIS A 144 -16.00 -0.23 10.49
CA HIS A 144 -14.72 0.37 10.15
C HIS A 144 -14.10 -0.45 9.03
N ALA A 145 -13.74 0.25 7.97
CA ALA A 145 -12.95 -0.29 6.89
C ALA A 145 -11.77 0.65 6.63
N SER A 146 -10.60 0.07 6.42
CA SER A 146 -9.47 0.77 5.85
C SER A 146 -9.37 0.43 4.37
N VAL A 147 -9.18 1.46 3.55
CA VAL A 147 -9.07 1.37 2.09
C VAL A 147 -7.69 1.87 1.67
N SER A 148 -6.95 1.04 0.95
CA SER A 148 -5.66 1.38 0.36
C SER A 148 -5.77 1.31 -1.15
N LEU A 149 -5.42 2.39 -1.84
CA LEU A 149 -5.17 2.35 -3.28
C LEU A 149 -3.67 2.42 -3.48
N ALA A 150 -3.11 1.48 -4.21
CA ALA A 150 -1.71 1.48 -4.62
C ALA A 150 -1.62 1.35 -6.13
N SER A 151 -0.87 2.24 -6.77
CA SER A 151 -0.66 2.19 -8.22
C SER A 151 0.73 1.69 -8.56
N TYR A 152 0.81 0.79 -9.52
CA TYR A 152 2.01 0.05 -9.90
C TYR A 152 2.27 0.17 -11.40
N THR A 153 3.32 -0.46 -11.91
CA THR A 153 3.29 -0.88 -13.31
C THR A 153 2.23 -1.97 -13.48
N ARG A 154 1.69 -2.14 -14.70
CA ARG A 154 0.75 -3.24 -14.99
C ARG A 154 1.34 -4.62 -14.70
N ALA A 155 2.64 -4.78 -14.92
CA ALA A 155 3.34 -6.03 -14.66
C ALA A 155 3.37 -6.33 -13.15
N ASP A 156 3.77 -5.35 -12.34
CA ASP A 156 3.86 -5.53 -10.89
C ASP A 156 2.47 -5.70 -10.26
N ALA A 157 1.44 -4.98 -10.74
CA ALA A 157 0.07 -5.20 -10.27
C ALA A 157 -0.40 -6.64 -10.49
N ARG A 158 -0.09 -7.25 -11.64
CA ARG A 158 -0.38 -8.68 -11.89
C ARG A 158 0.45 -9.61 -11.00
N SER A 159 1.72 -9.28 -10.79
CA SER A 159 2.60 -10.05 -9.90
C SER A 159 2.07 -10.07 -8.47
N VAL A 160 1.65 -8.91 -7.93
CA VAL A 160 1.04 -8.80 -6.59
C VAL A 160 -0.15 -9.74 -6.45
N MET A 161 -1.09 -9.73 -7.41
CA MET A 161 -2.27 -10.59 -7.36
C MET A 161 -1.91 -12.08 -7.45
N SER A 162 -0.96 -12.43 -8.33
CA SER A 162 -0.51 -13.81 -8.50
C SER A 162 0.21 -14.35 -7.27
N GLU A 163 1.09 -13.56 -6.67
CA GLU A 163 1.82 -13.91 -5.45
C GLU A 163 0.89 -14.03 -4.26
N LEU A 164 -0.11 -13.14 -4.13
CA LEU A 164 -1.11 -13.23 -3.08
C LEU A 164 -1.91 -14.53 -3.15
N ARG A 165 -2.39 -14.91 -4.34
CA ARG A 165 -3.09 -16.19 -4.54
C ARG A 165 -2.21 -17.38 -4.17
N ALA A 166 -0.95 -17.38 -4.62
CA ALA A 166 0.00 -18.45 -4.34
C ALA A 166 0.29 -18.56 -2.83
N ALA A 167 0.47 -17.43 -2.14
CA ALA A 167 0.72 -17.38 -0.71
C ALA A 167 -0.50 -17.88 0.09
N LEU A 168 -1.71 -17.46 -0.27
CA LEU A 168 -2.94 -17.88 0.41
C LEU A 168 -3.13 -19.41 0.41
N ALA A 169 -2.71 -20.10 -0.64
CA ALA A 169 -2.76 -21.56 -0.69
C ALA A 169 -1.83 -22.25 0.35
N GLN A 170 -0.83 -21.53 0.87
CA GLN A 170 0.22 -22.07 1.74
C GLN A 170 0.14 -21.55 3.19
N CYS A 171 -0.62 -20.48 3.44
CA CYS A 171 -0.57 -19.72 4.70
C CYS A 171 -1.79 -19.89 5.60
N THR A 172 -2.65 -20.88 5.32
CA THR A 172 -3.90 -21.15 6.04
C THR A 172 -3.70 -21.49 7.52
N THR A 173 -2.55 -22.06 7.88
CA THR A 173 -2.19 -22.41 9.27
C THR A 173 -0.95 -21.68 9.75
N ALA A 174 -0.45 -20.70 8.99
CA ALA A 174 0.82 -20.05 9.30
C ALA A 174 0.63 -18.94 10.34
N ASP A 175 1.53 -18.91 11.33
CA ASP A 175 1.71 -17.76 12.21
C ASP A 175 2.59 -16.73 11.52
N MET A 176 1.96 -15.71 10.93
CA MET A 176 2.64 -14.62 10.27
C MET A 176 3.05 -13.56 11.29
N ARG A 177 4.33 -13.18 11.28
CA ARG A 177 4.92 -12.22 12.23
C ARG A 177 5.66 -11.10 11.48
N PRO A 178 5.71 -9.88 12.04
CA PRO A 178 6.54 -8.81 11.52
C PRO A 178 8.03 -9.17 11.63
N SER A 179 8.87 -8.35 11.02
CA SER A 179 10.33 -8.51 11.12
C SER A 179 10.79 -8.53 12.57
N PRO A 180 11.64 -9.48 12.99
CA PRO A 180 12.28 -9.45 14.30
C PRO A 180 13.14 -8.19 14.53
N ALA A 181 13.58 -7.52 13.45
CA ALA A 181 14.34 -6.28 13.51
C ALA A 181 13.46 -5.05 13.84
N HIS A 182 12.14 -5.19 13.80
CA HIS A 182 11.16 -4.17 14.16
C HIS A 182 10.09 -4.76 15.09
N PRO A 183 10.49 -5.18 16.32
CA PRO A 183 9.60 -5.89 17.26
C PRO A 183 8.41 -5.01 17.70
N ASP A 184 8.56 -3.69 17.60
CA ASP A 184 7.56 -2.70 18.01
C ASP A 184 6.30 -2.73 17.13
N ALA A 185 6.34 -3.39 15.97
CA ALA A 185 5.16 -3.56 15.11
C ALA A 185 4.09 -4.45 15.76
N GLY A 186 4.47 -5.32 16.72
CA GLY A 186 3.58 -6.00 17.67
C GLY A 186 2.48 -6.93 17.14
N LEU A 187 2.11 -6.83 15.86
CA LEU A 187 0.90 -7.43 15.28
C LEU A 187 1.27 -8.52 14.29
N GLY A 188 0.79 -9.72 14.55
CA GLY A 188 0.87 -10.89 13.70
C GLY A 188 -0.49 -11.22 13.10
N PHE A 189 -0.49 -12.18 12.18
CA PHE A 189 -1.73 -12.75 11.63
C PHE A 189 -1.65 -14.26 11.63
N THR A 190 -2.79 -14.90 11.83
CA THR A 190 -2.92 -16.36 11.74
C THR A 190 -4.18 -16.73 10.95
N GLY A 191 -4.26 -17.98 10.51
CA GLY A 191 -5.52 -18.52 9.99
C GLY A 191 -5.99 -17.87 8.68
N ALA A 192 -5.09 -17.53 7.76
CA ALA A 192 -5.46 -16.85 6.52
C ALA A 192 -6.24 -17.79 5.57
N GLN A 193 -7.56 -17.67 5.52
CA GLN A 193 -8.44 -18.53 4.73
C GLN A 193 -8.96 -17.81 3.48
N PRO A 194 -8.70 -18.34 2.27
CA PRO A 194 -9.29 -17.78 1.05
C PRO A 194 -10.82 -17.80 1.09
N ARG A 195 -11.44 -16.76 0.53
CA ARG A 195 -12.90 -16.66 0.38
C ARG A 195 -13.26 -16.56 -1.11
N PRO A 196 -14.36 -17.21 -1.55
CA PRO A 196 -14.86 -17.01 -2.90
C PRO A 196 -15.20 -15.53 -3.14
N VAL A 197 -14.72 -14.98 -4.25
CA VAL A 197 -15.05 -13.63 -4.70
C VAL A 197 -15.05 -13.57 -6.22
N SER A 198 -15.97 -12.82 -6.79
CA SER A 198 -16.08 -12.59 -8.23
C SER A 198 -16.84 -11.29 -8.49
N GLY A 199 -16.68 -10.71 -9.68
CA GLY A 199 -17.47 -9.54 -10.11
C GLY A 199 -16.87 -8.18 -9.74
N TYR A 200 -15.63 -8.14 -9.26
CA TYR A 200 -14.91 -6.90 -8.94
C TYR A 200 -13.65 -6.76 -9.78
N GLY A 201 -13.52 -5.58 -10.42
CA GLY A 201 -12.37 -5.20 -11.24
C GLY A 201 -12.00 -6.20 -12.33
N ASP A 202 -10.74 -6.16 -12.75
CA ASP A 202 -10.17 -7.16 -13.65
C ASP A 202 -9.94 -8.49 -12.94
N GLU A 203 -9.66 -8.43 -11.64
CA GLU A 203 -9.32 -9.57 -10.80
C GLU A 203 -9.55 -9.23 -9.32
N ALA A 204 -10.01 -10.20 -8.52
CA ALA A 204 -10.19 -10.03 -7.08
C ALA A 204 -9.72 -11.27 -6.30
N VAL A 205 -9.22 -11.02 -5.09
CA VAL A 205 -8.84 -12.03 -4.10
C VAL A 205 -9.38 -11.60 -2.74
N ALA A 206 -10.09 -12.49 -2.06
CA ALA A 206 -10.60 -12.23 -0.72
C ALA A 206 -10.09 -13.31 0.25
N PHE A 207 -9.85 -12.92 1.49
CA PHE A 207 -9.51 -13.85 2.56
C PHE A 207 -9.92 -13.31 3.93
N GLU A 208 -10.10 -14.22 4.88
CA GLU A 208 -10.24 -13.90 6.29
C GLU A 208 -8.95 -14.27 7.01
N ALA A 209 -8.61 -13.55 8.07
CA ALA A 209 -7.49 -13.86 8.94
C ALA A 209 -7.82 -13.45 10.38
N THR A 210 -6.95 -13.80 11.32
CA THR A 210 -7.02 -13.33 12.70
C THR A 210 -5.78 -12.52 13.02
N GLN A 211 -5.94 -11.25 13.39
CA GLN A 211 -4.86 -10.43 13.92
C GLN A 211 -4.60 -10.83 15.37
N VAL A 212 -3.32 -10.97 15.71
CA VAL A 212 -2.86 -11.38 17.05
C VAL A 212 -1.72 -10.48 17.52
N ILE A 213 -1.57 -10.30 18.82
CA ILE A 213 -0.38 -9.65 19.38
C ILE A 213 0.74 -10.70 19.47
N VAL A 214 1.89 -10.40 18.86
CA VAL A 214 3.05 -11.31 18.86
C VAL A 214 3.69 -11.33 20.25
N GLY A 215 3.94 -12.53 20.77
CA GLY A 215 4.67 -12.72 22.03
C GLY A 215 3.82 -12.58 23.30
N SER A 216 2.58 -12.12 23.22
CA SER A 216 1.61 -12.22 24.32
C SER A 216 0.74 -13.46 24.08
N GLY A 217 1.04 -14.57 24.75
CA GLY A 217 0.28 -15.83 24.63
C GLY A 217 -1.21 -15.76 25.06
N ALA A 218 -1.73 -14.56 25.31
CA ALA A 218 -3.11 -14.28 25.74
C ALA A 218 -3.63 -12.91 25.25
N GLY A 219 -3.02 -12.32 24.20
CA GLY A 219 -3.52 -11.08 23.60
C GLY A 219 -4.88 -11.26 22.90
N PRO A 220 -5.68 -10.19 22.72
CA PRO A 220 -6.93 -10.28 21.97
C PRO A 220 -6.67 -10.76 20.54
N ALA A 221 -7.49 -11.72 20.10
CA ALA A 221 -7.54 -12.18 18.73
C ALA A 221 -8.65 -11.43 18.02
N ILE A 222 -8.32 -10.67 16.98
CA ILE A 222 -9.28 -9.81 16.27
C ILE A 222 -9.49 -10.37 14.87
N PRO A 223 -10.70 -10.84 14.53
CA PRO A 223 -11.01 -11.27 13.17
C PRO A 223 -10.83 -10.12 12.18
N VAL A 224 -10.31 -10.47 11.01
CA VAL A 224 -10.05 -9.56 9.89
C VAL A 224 -10.61 -10.15 8.62
N THR A 225 -11.25 -9.31 7.81
CA THR A 225 -11.59 -9.63 6.42
C THR A 225 -10.83 -8.71 5.48
N VAL A 226 -10.31 -9.26 4.39
CA VAL A 226 -9.53 -8.53 3.39
C VAL A 226 -10.07 -8.85 2.01
N LEU A 227 -10.27 -7.81 1.20
CA LEU A 227 -10.57 -7.90 -0.22
C LEU A 227 -9.55 -7.07 -1.01
N VAL A 228 -8.87 -7.72 -1.95
CA VAL A 228 -7.90 -7.08 -2.85
C VAL A 228 -8.48 -7.15 -4.27
N VAL A 229 -8.63 -5.99 -4.91
CA VAL A 229 -9.16 -5.85 -6.27
C VAL A 229 -8.12 -5.16 -7.13
N ARG A 230 -7.84 -5.71 -8.31
CA ARG A 230 -7.00 -5.07 -9.32
C ARG A 230 -7.87 -4.46 -10.42
N GLN A 231 -7.63 -3.20 -10.72
CA GLN A 231 -8.18 -2.48 -11.88
C GLN A 231 -7.00 -1.90 -12.68
N ASP A 232 -6.72 -2.45 -13.86
CA ASP A 232 -5.53 -2.19 -14.65
C ASP A 232 -4.22 -2.28 -13.82
N ALA A 233 -3.57 -1.14 -13.60
CA ALA A 233 -2.30 -0.99 -12.89
C ALA A 233 -2.49 -0.60 -11.41
N THR A 234 -3.73 -0.47 -10.94
CA THR A 234 -4.07 -0.07 -9.57
C THR A 234 -4.62 -1.25 -8.80
N ILE A 235 -4.20 -1.39 -7.54
CA ILE A 235 -4.75 -2.34 -6.59
C ILE A 235 -5.46 -1.56 -5.49
N ALA A 236 -6.72 -1.90 -5.27
CA ALA A 236 -7.52 -1.48 -4.13
C ALA A 236 -7.58 -2.60 -3.11
N THR A 237 -7.09 -2.35 -1.90
CA THR A 237 -7.19 -3.27 -0.77
C THR A 237 -8.16 -2.70 0.25
N PHE A 238 -9.22 -3.44 0.54
CA PHE A 238 -10.19 -3.15 1.58
C PHE A 238 -9.94 -4.11 2.73
N MET A 239 -9.88 -3.59 3.95
CA MET A 239 -9.67 -4.37 5.15
C MET A 239 -10.65 -3.90 6.21
N SER A 240 -11.29 -4.83 6.88
CA SER A 240 -12.10 -4.54 8.07
C SER A 240 -11.69 -5.46 9.20
N LEU A 241 -11.70 -4.93 10.41
CA LEU A 241 -11.47 -5.64 11.65
C LEU A 241 -12.53 -5.25 12.65
N ASN A 242 -13.00 -6.20 13.45
CA ASN A 242 -13.95 -5.91 14.51
C ASN A 242 -13.78 -6.92 15.65
N PRO A 243 -13.57 -6.48 16.90
CA PRO A 243 -13.37 -7.39 18.03
C PRO A 243 -14.69 -7.94 18.61
N VAL A 244 -15.85 -7.45 18.18
CA VAL A 244 -17.17 -7.76 18.76
C VAL A 244 -18.06 -8.56 17.81
N GLN A 245 -18.06 -8.22 16.53
CA GLN A 245 -18.88 -8.85 15.49
C GLN A 245 -18.02 -9.34 14.32
N PRO A 246 -18.51 -10.26 13.47
CA PRO A 246 -17.81 -10.62 12.24
C PRO A 246 -17.50 -9.37 11.39
N PRO A 247 -16.23 -9.14 11.00
CA PRO A 247 -15.86 -7.98 10.22
C PRO A 247 -16.46 -8.09 8.81
N ALA A 248 -16.98 -6.97 8.32
CA ALA A 248 -17.54 -6.86 6.98
C ALA A 248 -17.03 -5.57 6.35
N ILE A 249 -16.70 -5.63 5.06
CA ILE A 249 -16.42 -4.43 4.28
C ILE A 249 -17.78 -3.87 3.83
N PRO A 250 -18.12 -2.62 4.18
CA PRO A 250 -19.39 -2.04 3.75
C PRO A 250 -19.48 -1.99 2.22
N GLN A 251 -20.61 -2.49 1.69
CA GLN A 251 -20.77 -2.67 0.24
C GLN A 251 -20.82 -1.33 -0.50
N ASP A 252 -21.43 -0.31 0.11
CA ASP A 252 -21.47 1.05 -0.43
C ASP A 252 -20.08 1.69 -0.54
N VAL A 253 -19.19 1.44 0.44
CA VAL A 253 -17.78 1.86 0.40
C VAL A 253 -17.03 1.16 -0.72
N LEU A 254 -17.23 -0.16 -0.86
CA LEU A 254 -16.63 -0.95 -1.93
C LEU A 254 -17.09 -0.45 -3.31
N ASP A 255 -18.40 -0.35 -3.52
CA ASP A 255 -19.00 0.07 -4.79
C ASP A 255 -18.58 1.49 -5.16
N ALA A 256 -18.59 2.42 -4.20
CA ALA A 256 -18.17 3.79 -4.43
C ALA A 256 -16.69 3.87 -4.84
N GLN A 257 -15.82 3.12 -4.17
CA GLN A 257 -14.39 3.14 -4.51
C GLN A 257 -14.12 2.49 -5.87
N LEU A 258 -14.74 1.35 -6.17
CA LEU A 258 -14.56 0.68 -7.45
C LEU A 258 -15.13 1.50 -8.61
N LYS A 259 -16.25 2.20 -8.41
CA LYS A 259 -16.80 3.14 -9.39
C LYS A 259 -15.83 4.28 -9.73
N LYS A 260 -15.03 4.75 -8.76
CA LYS A 260 -14.01 5.78 -9.03
C LYS A 260 -12.80 5.25 -9.81
N LEU A 261 -12.55 3.94 -9.78
CA LEU A 261 -11.44 3.31 -10.51
C LEU A 261 -11.81 2.85 -11.93
N ALA A 262 -13.11 2.72 -12.20
CA ALA A 262 -13.67 2.31 -13.49
C ALA A 262 -13.72 3.46 -14.51
#